data_AF-A0A351TFB1-F1
#
_entry.id   AF-A0A351TFB1-F1
#
_cell.length_a   1.000
_cell.length_b   1.000
_cell.length_c   1.000
_cell.angle_alpha   90.00
_cell.angle_beta   90.00
_cell.angle_gamma   90.00
#
_symmetry.space_group_name_H-M   'P 1'
#
loop_
_entity.id
_entity.type
_entity.pdbx_description
1 polymer ?
#
loop_
_entity_poly.entity_id
_entity_poly.type
_entity_poly.pdbx_seq_one_letter_code
_entity_poly.pdbx_strand_id
1 'polypeptide(L)'
;MEPSFRRSLNCCGRKRRAGSAFSKATKEEFVLELNNLKGDNNIAVIAKEIEKLGKHIKTYSVGAFPAFCLQLHSVLTVQEILDMRLRDVYLCVNGNIRVKESVSGGKNVVKLTDDVRREMAWYAMQRLKVRNAKEEQLGAFLCVNKQGKQLQKQVYRKMLERASGEIGLSRVYNSGYLRCLYGYLEIAYGNKTVDDVAEEYGVERYYLLNRMFKGMSIEYDRKLLEEVASISEGGVLYV
;
A
#
# COMPACT_ATOMS: atom_id res chain seq x y z
N MET A 1 56.12 37.50 15.04
CA MET A 1 56.83 36.42 14.35
C MET A 1 55.81 35.36 13.96
N GLU A 2 55.42 35.37 12.69
CA GLU A 2 54.91 34.20 11.96
C GLU A 2 56.08 33.20 11.70
N PRO A 3 55.84 31.90 11.40
CA PRO A 3 55.08 31.42 10.23
C PRO A 3 54.03 30.34 10.58
N SER A 4 52.83 30.24 9.98
CA SER A 4 52.44 29.97 8.59
C SER A 4 53.03 28.67 7.99
N PHE A 5 52.22 27.60 7.91
CA PHE A 5 52.13 26.76 6.69
C PHE A 5 50.81 25.98 6.62
N ARG A 6 50.08 26.23 5.52
CA ARG A 6 48.83 25.59 5.10
C ARG A 6 49.12 24.30 4.31
N ARG A 7 48.23 23.30 4.43
CA ARG A 7 47.67 22.50 3.31
C ARG A 7 46.25 22.11 3.74
N SER A 8 45.17 22.72 3.26
CA SER A 8 44.55 22.56 1.93
C SER A 8 44.48 21.10 1.47
N LEU A 9 43.38 20.42 1.82
CA LEU A 9 42.81 19.38 0.98
C LEU A 9 41.33 19.69 0.75
N ASN A 10 41.11 20.38 -0.36
CA ASN A 10 39.87 20.36 -1.11
C ASN A 10 39.50 18.90 -1.44
N CYS A 11 38.37 18.44 -0.94
CA CYS A 11 37.63 17.33 -1.57
C CYS A 11 36.29 17.87 -2.07
N CYS A 12 36.38 18.78 -3.04
CA CYS A 12 35.32 19.00 -4.00
C CYS A 12 35.40 17.85 -5.02
N GLY A 13 34.42 16.95 -5.04
CA GLY A 13 34.44 15.86 -5.99
C GLY A 13 33.35 14.82 -5.82
N ARG A 14 32.32 14.93 -6.68
CA ARG A 14 31.31 13.91 -7.01
C ARG A 14 30.21 13.67 -5.97
N LYS A 15 29.16 14.50 -6.13
CA LYS A 15 27.76 14.01 -6.11
C LYS A 15 27.66 12.77 -7.00
N ARG A 16 27.83 11.56 -6.45
CA ARG A 16 27.31 10.36 -7.10
C ARG A 16 25.79 10.46 -7.00
N ARG A 17 25.16 10.87 -8.09
CA ARG A 17 23.77 10.50 -8.37
C ARG A 17 23.75 8.97 -8.34
N ALA A 18 23.41 8.40 -7.20
CA ALA A 18 22.79 7.08 -7.16
C ALA A 18 21.37 7.26 -7.72
N GLY A 19 21.28 7.58 -9.02
CA GLY A 19 20.11 7.22 -9.80
C GLY A 19 20.11 5.71 -9.76
N SER A 20 19.17 5.16 -9.00
CA SER A 20 19.05 3.72 -8.82
C SER A 20 18.94 3.09 -10.21
N ALA A 21 19.98 2.37 -10.59
CA ALA A 21 19.89 1.28 -11.54
C ALA A 21 19.02 0.17 -10.91
N PHE A 22 17.76 0.50 -10.60
CA PHE A 22 16.70 -0.47 -10.67
C PHE A 22 16.72 -0.88 -12.14
N SER A 23 17.38 -2.01 -12.39
CA SER A 23 17.86 -2.46 -13.69
C SER A 23 16.82 -2.20 -14.77
N LYS A 24 17.20 -1.50 -15.86
CA LYS A 24 16.31 -1.34 -17.03
C LYS A 24 15.68 -2.68 -17.45
N ALA A 25 16.43 -3.78 -17.32
CA ALA A 25 15.95 -5.13 -17.59
C ALA A 25 14.75 -5.53 -16.69
N THR A 26 14.79 -5.24 -15.39
CA THR A 26 13.66 -5.54 -14.47
C THR A 26 12.39 -4.71 -14.76
N LYS A 27 12.55 -3.57 -15.44
CA LYS A 27 11.41 -2.74 -15.87
C LYS A 27 10.81 -3.26 -17.16
N GLU A 28 11.64 -3.64 -18.12
CA GLU A 28 11.21 -4.20 -19.41
C GLU A 28 10.55 -5.58 -19.23
N GLU A 29 11.13 -6.45 -18.39
CA GLU A 29 10.55 -7.76 -18.02
C GLU A 29 9.16 -7.60 -17.40
N PHE A 30 8.99 -6.66 -16.46
CA PHE A 30 7.69 -6.42 -15.84
C PHE A 30 6.65 -5.86 -16.81
N VAL A 31 7.06 -4.96 -17.72
CA VAL A 31 6.16 -4.43 -18.75
C VAL A 31 5.72 -5.54 -19.70
N LEU A 32 6.63 -6.45 -20.06
CA LEU A 32 6.31 -7.64 -20.85
C LEU A 32 5.30 -8.53 -20.11
N GLU A 33 5.54 -8.77 -18.82
CA GLU A 33 4.65 -9.56 -17.96
C GLU A 33 3.26 -8.95 -17.82
N LEU A 34 3.17 -7.62 -17.65
CA LEU A 34 1.91 -6.90 -17.65
C LEU A 34 1.21 -6.98 -19.01
N ASN A 35 1.95 -6.86 -20.11
CA ASN A 35 1.37 -6.97 -21.44
C ASN A 35 0.84 -8.39 -21.73
N ASN A 36 1.48 -9.42 -21.18
CA ASN A 36 0.98 -10.80 -21.26
C ASN A 36 -0.30 -11.00 -20.43
N LEU A 37 -0.50 -10.23 -19.36
CA LEU A 37 -1.72 -10.25 -18.52
C LEU A 37 -2.86 -9.37 -19.05
N LYS A 38 -2.53 -8.33 -19.82
CA LYS A 38 -3.50 -7.39 -20.43
C LYS A 38 -4.45 -8.08 -21.42
N GLY A 39 -4.13 -9.30 -21.85
CA GLY A 39 -4.97 -10.08 -22.76
C GLY A 39 -6.34 -10.45 -22.21
N ASP A 40 -6.50 -10.62 -20.88
CA ASP A 40 -7.77 -11.14 -20.34
C ASP A 40 -8.11 -10.84 -18.87
N ASN A 41 -7.24 -10.18 -18.07
CA ASN A 41 -7.57 -9.94 -16.65
C ASN A 41 -6.95 -8.66 -16.06
N ASN A 42 -7.71 -7.56 -16.14
CA ASN A 42 -7.32 -6.26 -15.57
C ASN A 42 -7.18 -6.29 -14.04
N ILE A 43 -7.94 -7.13 -13.34
CA ILE A 43 -7.83 -7.32 -11.89
C ILE A 43 -6.48 -7.94 -11.55
N ALA A 44 -6.03 -8.94 -12.32
CA ALA A 44 -4.70 -9.52 -12.17
C ALA A 44 -3.58 -8.49 -12.41
N VAL A 45 -3.74 -7.59 -13.39
CA VAL A 45 -2.82 -6.46 -13.60
C VAL A 45 -2.78 -5.57 -12.37
N ILE A 46 -3.93 -5.14 -11.85
CA ILE A 46 -4.02 -4.28 -10.66
C ILE A 46 -3.38 -4.96 -9.44
N ALA A 47 -3.70 -6.22 -9.18
CA ALA A 47 -3.16 -6.98 -8.05
C ALA A 47 -1.63 -7.05 -8.10
N LYS A 48 -1.07 -7.29 -9.29
CA LYS A 48 0.38 -7.35 -9.50
C LYS A 48 1.06 -5.99 -9.34
N GLU A 49 0.44 -4.93 -9.85
CA GLU A 49 0.94 -3.57 -9.67
C GLU A 49 0.92 -3.15 -8.19
N ILE A 50 -0.13 -3.49 -7.45
CA ILE A 50 -0.24 -3.29 -6.00
C ILE A 50 0.89 -4.02 -5.28
N GLU A 51 1.13 -5.30 -5.61
CA GLU A 51 2.19 -6.10 -5.01
C GLU A 51 3.57 -5.46 -5.24
N LYS A 52 3.86 -5.05 -6.48
CA LYS A 52 5.12 -4.40 -6.85
C LYS A 52 5.28 -3.05 -6.14
N LEU A 53 4.22 -2.24 -6.08
CA LEU A 53 4.20 -0.97 -5.38
C LEU A 53 4.45 -1.17 -3.87
N GLY A 54 3.81 -2.18 -3.27
CA GLY A 54 4.03 -2.57 -1.88
C GLY A 54 5.50 -2.92 -1.61
N LYS A 55 6.12 -3.76 -2.45
CA LYS A 55 7.55 -4.11 -2.35
C LYS A 55 8.45 -2.86 -2.45
N HIS A 56 8.15 -1.94 -3.37
CA HIS A 56 8.89 -0.68 -3.52
C HIS A 56 8.78 0.19 -2.27
N ILE A 57 7.58 0.35 -1.72
CA ILE A 57 7.34 1.13 -0.49
C ILE A 57 8.05 0.49 0.69
N LYS A 58 7.97 -0.85 0.86
CA LYS A 58 8.71 -1.57 1.91
C LYS A 58 10.22 -1.37 1.82
N THR A 59 10.76 -1.15 0.61
CA THR A 59 12.20 -0.96 0.42
C THR A 59 12.63 0.49 0.67
N TYR A 60 11.91 1.46 0.11
CA TYR A 60 12.40 2.85 0.03
C TYR A 60 11.63 3.84 0.92
N SER A 61 10.45 3.45 1.40
CA SER A 61 9.52 4.31 2.14
C SER A 61 8.83 3.57 3.29
N VAL A 62 9.59 2.76 4.04
CA VAL A 62 9.11 1.90 5.14
C VAL A 62 8.10 2.63 6.04
N GLY A 63 8.42 3.86 6.48
CA GLY A 63 7.57 4.64 7.39
C GLY A 63 6.18 4.99 6.86
N ALA A 64 5.94 4.88 5.55
CA ALA A 64 4.65 5.08 4.90
C ALA A 64 3.88 3.78 4.62
N PHE A 65 4.52 2.63 4.83
CA PHE A 65 3.94 1.32 4.53
C PHE A 65 2.60 1.05 5.24
N PRO A 66 2.41 1.40 6.52
CA PRO A 66 1.13 1.16 7.19
C PRO A 66 -0.04 1.88 6.51
N ALA A 67 0.16 3.12 6.04
CA ALA A 67 -0.86 3.84 5.27
C ALA A 67 -1.21 3.11 3.97
N PHE A 68 -0.21 2.64 3.22
CA PHE A 68 -0.44 1.87 2.00
C PHE A 68 -1.21 0.58 2.27
N CYS A 69 -0.78 -0.21 3.25
CA CYS A 69 -1.41 -1.49 3.58
C CYS A 69 -2.85 -1.30 4.09
N LEU A 70 -3.07 -0.43 5.07
CA LEU A 70 -4.41 -0.24 5.64
C LEU A 70 -5.40 0.34 4.62
N GLN A 71 -4.97 1.21 3.69
CA GLN A 71 -5.86 1.72 2.64
C GLN A 71 -6.33 0.65 1.65
N LEU A 72 -5.59 -0.44 1.48
CA LEU A 72 -5.93 -1.55 0.59
C LEU A 72 -6.77 -2.63 1.28
N HIS A 73 -6.91 -2.57 2.60
CA HIS A 73 -7.59 -3.58 3.40
C HIS A 73 -8.62 -2.97 4.36
N SER A 74 -9.03 -1.72 4.12
CA SER A 74 -10.03 -1.05 4.95
C SER A 74 -10.66 0.17 4.28
N VAL A 75 -11.80 0.60 4.81
CA VAL A 75 -12.49 1.85 4.41
C VAL A 75 -11.87 3.12 4.97
N LEU A 76 -10.87 3.00 5.85
CA LEU A 76 -10.25 4.12 6.54
C LEU A 76 -9.71 5.16 5.57
N THR A 77 -9.94 6.41 5.88
CA THR A 77 -9.36 7.52 5.14
C THR A 77 -7.86 7.60 5.42
N VAL A 78 -7.12 8.12 4.44
CA VAL A 78 -5.69 8.37 4.62
C VAL A 78 -5.39 9.26 5.84
N GLN A 79 -6.26 10.22 6.15
CA GLN A 79 -6.02 11.11 7.29
C GLN A 79 -6.17 10.37 8.61
N GLU A 80 -7.22 9.55 8.75
CA GLU A 80 -7.41 8.70 9.94
C GLU A 80 -6.18 7.80 10.18
N ILE A 81 -5.64 7.18 9.12
CA ILE A 81 -4.46 6.31 9.25
C ILE A 81 -3.18 7.11 9.60
N LEU A 82 -3.00 8.29 9.01
CA LEU A 82 -1.83 9.13 9.27
C LEU A 82 -1.82 9.73 10.69
N ASP A 83 -2.99 9.88 11.31
CA ASP A 83 -3.13 10.36 12.69
C ASP A 83 -2.96 9.25 13.74
N MET A 84 -2.98 7.97 13.32
CA MET A 84 -2.76 6.84 14.21
C MET A 84 -1.39 6.88 14.89
N ARG A 85 -1.37 6.41 16.13
CA ARG A 85 -0.19 6.05 16.91
C ARG A 85 0.07 4.56 16.82
N LEU A 86 1.28 4.15 17.20
CA LEU A 86 1.64 2.73 17.27
C LEU A 86 0.73 1.97 18.25
N ARG A 87 0.35 2.57 19.38
CA ARG A 87 -0.61 1.98 20.34
C ARG A 87 -1.99 1.70 19.76
N ASP A 88 -2.35 2.32 18.63
CA ASP A 88 -3.65 2.08 18.00
C ASP A 88 -3.67 0.75 17.22
N VAL A 89 -2.49 0.25 16.85
CA VAL A 89 -2.30 -1.01 16.09
C VAL A 89 -1.64 -2.10 16.93
N TYR A 90 -0.82 -1.73 17.90
CA TYR A 90 0.00 -2.64 18.68
C TYR A 90 -0.32 -2.58 20.16
N LEU A 91 -0.02 -3.67 20.85
CA LEU A 91 -0.11 -3.81 22.30
C LEU A 91 1.19 -4.40 22.84
N CYS A 92 1.60 -3.97 24.02
CA CYS A 92 2.75 -4.54 24.74
C CYS A 92 2.24 -5.48 25.82
N VAL A 93 2.52 -6.78 25.71
CA VAL A 93 2.14 -7.79 26.70
C VAL A 93 3.39 -8.49 27.19
N ASN A 94 3.67 -8.36 28.49
CA ASN A 94 4.85 -8.96 29.14
C ASN A 94 6.15 -8.62 28.40
N GLY A 95 6.31 -7.36 27.99
CA GLY A 95 7.47 -6.89 27.23
C GLY A 95 7.53 -7.39 25.78
N ASN A 96 6.46 -7.97 25.24
CA ASN A 96 6.39 -8.39 23.84
C ASN A 96 5.34 -7.59 23.07
N ILE A 97 5.72 -7.07 21.91
CA ILE A 97 4.80 -6.39 21.01
C ILE A 97 3.94 -7.43 20.28
N ARG A 98 2.63 -7.20 20.28
CA ARG A 98 1.65 -7.96 19.48
C ARG A 98 0.80 -7.01 18.65
N VAL A 99 0.33 -7.50 17.51
CA VAL A 99 -0.61 -6.78 16.65
C VAL A 99 -2.02 -7.03 17.15
N LYS A 100 -2.80 -5.95 17.32
CA LYS A 100 -4.24 -6.03 17.64
C LYS A 100 -5.00 -6.76 16.54
N GLU A 101 -6.17 -7.28 16.89
CA GLU A 101 -7.09 -7.91 15.94
C GLU A 101 -7.91 -6.89 15.16
N SER A 102 -8.06 -5.68 15.70
CA SER A 102 -8.77 -4.59 15.06
C SER A 102 -8.08 -3.25 15.32
N VAL A 103 -8.31 -2.31 14.41
CA VAL A 103 -7.86 -0.92 14.51
C VAL A 103 -9.08 0.00 14.44
N SER A 104 -9.02 1.11 15.18
CA SER A 104 -10.07 2.12 15.16
C SER A 104 -9.56 3.37 14.46
N GLY A 105 -10.32 3.88 13.49
CA GLY A 105 -10.04 5.14 12.81
C GLY A 105 -11.34 5.92 12.60
N GLY A 106 -11.41 7.10 13.22
CA GLY A 106 -12.64 7.88 13.25
C GLY A 106 -13.80 7.10 13.86
N LYS A 107 -14.87 6.89 13.09
CA LYS A 107 -16.06 6.12 13.52
C LYS A 107 -15.97 4.62 13.20
N ASN A 108 -14.95 4.20 12.45
CA ASN A 108 -14.83 2.86 11.92
C ASN A 108 -13.93 2.00 12.82
N VAL A 109 -14.36 0.76 13.07
CA VAL A 109 -13.54 -0.28 13.65
C VAL A 109 -13.34 -1.34 12.58
N VAL A 110 -12.08 -1.60 12.24
CA VAL A 110 -11.72 -2.50 11.14
C VAL A 110 -11.00 -3.70 11.72
N LYS A 111 -11.54 -4.90 11.44
CA LYS A 111 -10.88 -6.16 11.75
C LYS A 111 -9.72 -6.38 10.79
N LEU A 112 -8.54 -6.69 11.32
CA LEU A 112 -7.36 -7.02 10.52
C LEU A 112 -7.38 -8.52 10.20
N THR A 113 -7.28 -8.86 8.92
CA THR A 113 -7.05 -10.24 8.49
C THR A 113 -5.67 -10.72 8.93
N ASP A 114 -5.45 -12.04 8.94
CA ASP A 114 -4.15 -12.60 9.32
C ASP A 114 -3.00 -12.10 8.44
N ASP A 115 -3.24 -11.92 7.15
CA ASP A 115 -2.24 -11.36 6.22
C ASP A 115 -1.89 -9.91 6.56
N VAL A 116 -2.90 -9.08 6.84
CA VAL A 116 -2.66 -7.70 7.28
C VAL A 116 -1.94 -7.66 8.62
N ARG A 117 -2.27 -8.57 9.55
CA ARG A 117 -1.54 -8.69 10.83
C ARG A 117 -0.09 -9.11 10.63
N ARG A 118 0.21 -10.02 9.70
CA ARG A 118 1.59 -10.38 9.33
C ARG A 118 2.34 -9.18 8.76
N GLU A 119 1.69 -8.39 7.90
CA GLU A 119 2.27 -7.17 7.33
C GLU A 119 2.55 -6.10 8.40
N MET A 120 1.62 -5.90 9.34
CA MET A 120 1.83 -5.03 10.49
C MET A 120 2.90 -5.56 11.44
N ALA A 121 3.02 -6.88 11.61
CA ALA A 121 4.08 -7.49 12.41
C ALA A 121 5.45 -7.27 11.76
N TRP A 122 5.57 -7.46 10.44
CA TRP A 122 6.78 -7.13 9.68
C TRP A 122 7.16 -5.66 9.89
N TYR A 123 6.21 -4.73 9.80
CA TYR A 123 6.48 -3.31 10.02
C TYR A 123 6.94 -3.03 11.46
N ALA A 124 6.35 -3.69 12.47
CA ALA A 124 6.79 -3.58 13.85
C ALA A 124 8.26 -4.01 14.02
N MET A 125 8.68 -5.08 13.35
CA MET A 125 10.08 -5.54 13.39
C MET A 125 11.07 -4.54 12.77
N GLN A 126 10.62 -3.66 11.86
CA GLN A 126 11.47 -2.62 11.28
C GLN A 126 11.68 -1.41 12.20
N ARG A 127 10.79 -1.19 13.16
CA ARG A 127 10.69 0.10 13.86
C ARG A 127 10.68 0.01 15.38
N LEU A 128 10.26 -1.13 15.92
CA LEU A 128 10.07 -1.33 17.35
C LEU A 128 11.05 -2.37 17.87
N LYS A 129 11.38 -2.21 19.15
CA LYS A 129 11.97 -3.32 19.89
C LYS A 129 10.83 -4.26 20.28
N VAL A 130 10.65 -5.33 19.50
CA VAL A 130 9.49 -6.23 19.64
C VAL A 130 9.55 -7.17 20.86
N ARG A 131 10.75 -7.44 21.39
CA ARG A 131 10.99 -8.20 22.62
C ARG A 131 11.64 -7.31 23.67
N ASN A 132 11.33 -7.51 24.95
CA ASN A 132 11.76 -6.62 26.03
C ASN A 132 11.41 -5.16 25.73
N ALA A 133 10.21 -4.98 25.21
CA ALA A 133 9.59 -3.75 24.75
C ALA A 133 9.14 -2.90 25.94
N LYS A 134 9.34 -1.58 25.86
CA LYS A 134 8.70 -0.61 26.76
C LYS A 134 7.43 -0.08 26.11
N GLU A 135 6.40 0.17 26.90
CA GLU A 135 5.11 0.66 26.41
C GLU A 135 5.21 2.09 25.84
N GLU A 136 6.12 2.90 26.38
CA GLU A 136 6.41 4.27 25.94
C GLU A 136 6.65 4.40 24.42
N GLN A 137 7.27 3.38 23.80
CA GLN A 137 7.56 3.41 22.36
C GLN A 137 6.27 3.44 21.51
N LEU A 138 5.14 2.99 22.06
CA LEU A 138 3.86 2.94 21.38
C LEU A 138 3.18 4.32 21.28
N GLY A 139 3.72 5.36 21.94
CA GLY A 139 3.26 6.74 21.82
C GLY A 139 3.64 7.43 20.50
N ALA A 140 4.57 6.86 19.72
CA ALA A 140 4.97 7.44 18.44
C ALA A 140 3.87 7.30 17.37
N PHE A 141 3.87 8.20 16.39
CA PHE A 141 2.99 8.09 15.22
C PHE A 141 3.23 6.79 14.45
N LEU A 142 2.18 6.15 13.94
CA LEU A 142 2.26 4.94 13.12
C LEU A 142 2.96 5.22 11.80
N CYS A 143 2.56 6.26 11.09
CA CYS A 143 3.15 6.65 9.82
C CYS A 143 4.14 7.81 10.00
N VAL A 144 5.38 7.62 9.55
CA VAL A 144 6.44 8.62 9.70
C VAL A 144 7.23 8.85 8.42
N ASN A 145 7.76 10.06 8.29
CA ASN A 145 8.70 10.41 7.25
C ASN A 145 10.13 9.94 7.59
N LYS A 146 11.08 10.24 6.70
CA LYS A 146 12.50 9.87 6.86
C LYS A 146 13.17 10.49 8.09
N GLN A 147 12.58 11.55 8.64
CA GLN A 147 13.04 12.25 9.85
C GLN A 147 12.35 11.74 11.13
N GLY A 148 11.52 10.69 11.04
CA GLY A 148 10.77 10.14 12.18
C GLY A 148 9.59 10.99 12.64
N LYS A 149 9.25 12.07 11.93
CA LYS A 149 8.08 12.91 12.21
C LYS A 149 6.84 12.34 11.53
N GLN A 150 5.65 12.72 12.01
CA GLN A 150 4.39 12.32 11.40
C GLN A 150 4.40 12.55 9.89
N LEU A 151 3.99 11.52 9.15
CA LEU A 151 3.89 11.61 7.70
C LEU A 151 2.69 12.49 7.32
N GLN A 152 2.94 13.52 6.52
CA GLN A 152 1.89 14.43 6.05
C GLN A 152 1.22 13.88 4.79
N LYS A 153 -0.09 14.12 4.64
CA LYS A 153 -0.91 13.67 3.50
C LYS A 153 -0.33 14.05 2.14
N GLN A 154 0.14 15.30 1.99
CA GLN A 154 0.74 15.76 0.73
C GLN A 154 2.05 15.02 0.40
N VAL A 155 2.86 14.72 1.43
CA VAL A 155 4.11 13.98 1.28
C VAL A 155 3.82 12.53 0.87
N TYR A 156 2.85 11.89 1.52
CA TYR A 156 2.41 10.54 1.19
C TYR A 156 1.89 10.44 -0.25
N ARG A 157 1.02 11.36 -0.67
CA ARG A 157 0.51 11.42 -2.05
C ARG A 157 1.64 11.51 -3.09
N LYS A 158 2.56 12.47 -2.91
CA LYS A 158 3.71 12.64 -3.83
C LYS A 158 4.63 11.42 -3.83
N MET A 159 4.76 10.73 -2.70
CA MET A 159 5.55 9.50 -2.61
C MET A 159 4.94 8.40 -3.48
N LEU A 160 3.63 8.18 -3.40
CA LEU A 160 2.94 7.19 -4.24
C LEU A 160 3.06 7.50 -5.72
N GLU A 161 2.78 8.75 -6.12
CA GLU A 161 2.85 9.18 -7.53
C GLU A 161 4.25 8.98 -8.11
N ARG A 162 5.30 9.31 -7.32
CA ARG A 162 6.70 9.08 -7.73
C ARG A 162 7.04 7.61 -7.81
N ALA A 163 6.66 6.82 -6.80
CA ALA A 163 6.90 5.38 -6.77
C ALA A 163 6.27 4.68 -7.99
N SER A 164 5.04 5.03 -8.35
CA SER A 164 4.37 4.51 -9.55
C SER A 164 5.15 4.82 -10.83
N GLY A 165 5.64 6.06 -10.98
CA GLY A 165 6.44 6.46 -12.13
C GLY A 165 7.82 5.78 -12.21
N GLU A 166 8.49 5.65 -11.06
CA GLU A 166 9.80 5.00 -10.95
C GLU A 166 9.74 3.54 -11.44
N ILE A 167 8.79 2.76 -10.91
CA ILE A 167 8.68 1.33 -11.21
C ILE A 167 7.88 1.01 -12.49
N GLY A 168 7.39 2.04 -13.18
CA GLY A 168 6.73 1.94 -14.49
C GLY A 168 5.36 1.28 -14.44
N LEU A 169 4.55 1.59 -13.42
CA LEU A 169 3.17 1.10 -13.39
C LEU A 169 2.36 1.74 -14.53
N SER A 170 1.38 1.00 -15.05
CA SER A 170 0.45 1.50 -16.08
C SER A 170 -0.47 2.59 -15.55
N ARG A 171 -0.64 2.67 -14.22
CA ARG A 171 -1.48 3.65 -13.52
C ARG A 171 -0.69 4.47 -12.53
N VAL A 172 -1.13 5.71 -12.33
CA VAL A 172 -0.62 6.56 -11.26
C VAL A 172 -1.39 6.28 -9.98
N TYR A 173 -0.78 5.54 -9.05
CA TYR A 173 -1.40 5.27 -7.77
C TYR A 173 -1.28 6.51 -6.88
N ASN A 174 -2.41 6.92 -6.31
CA ASN A 174 -2.49 8.00 -5.33
C ASN A 174 -3.39 7.57 -4.17
N SER A 175 -3.42 8.37 -3.10
CA SER A 175 -4.17 8.00 -1.89
C SER A 175 -5.66 7.83 -2.13
N GLY A 176 -6.26 8.57 -3.07
CA GLY A 176 -7.68 8.43 -3.42
C GLY A 176 -7.92 7.12 -4.15
N TYR A 177 -7.10 6.84 -5.17
CA TYR A 177 -7.20 5.61 -5.95
C TYR A 177 -7.02 4.36 -5.09
N LEU A 178 -6.00 4.32 -4.20
CA LEU A 178 -5.81 3.20 -3.27
C LEU A 178 -7.02 2.95 -2.38
N ARG A 179 -7.65 4.02 -1.86
CA ARG A 179 -8.86 3.87 -1.05
C ARG A 179 -10.02 3.31 -1.86
N CYS A 180 -10.14 3.65 -3.14
CA CYS A 180 -11.18 3.06 -4.01
C CYS A 180 -10.88 1.60 -4.34
N LEU A 181 -9.60 1.23 -4.48
CA LEU A 181 -9.21 -0.13 -4.81
C LEU A 181 -9.63 -1.17 -3.78
N TYR A 182 -9.71 -0.83 -2.50
CA TYR A 182 -10.25 -1.74 -1.49
C TYR A 182 -11.65 -2.24 -1.86
N GLY A 183 -12.64 -1.34 -1.90
CA GLY A 183 -14.01 -1.71 -2.25
C GLY A 183 -14.13 -2.29 -3.65
N TYR A 184 -13.35 -1.78 -4.61
CA TYR A 184 -13.35 -2.31 -5.97
C TYR A 184 -12.91 -3.78 -6.02
N LEU A 185 -11.82 -4.13 -5.32
CA LEU A 185 -11.31 -5.51 -5.31
C LEU A 185 -12.21 -6.45 -4.52
N GLU A 186 -12.82 -6.00 -3.43
CA GLU A 186 -13.84 -6.79 -2.70
C GLU A 186 -15.03 -7.17 -3.60
N ILE A 187 -15.45 -6.27 -4.48
CA ILE A 187 -16.48 -6.55 -5.50
C ILE A 187 -15.94 -7.48 -6.59
N ALA A 188 -14.75 -7.17 -7.10
CA ALA A 188 -14.15 -7.91 -8.21
C ALA A 188 -13.92 -9.39 -7.88
N TYR A 189 -13.57 -9.69 -6.63
CA TYR A 189 -13.41 -11.06 -6.12
C TYR A 189 -14.71 -11.65 -5.53
N GLY A 190 -15.85 -10.98 -5.66
CA GLY A 190 -17.15 -11.47 -5.21
C GLY A 190 -17.29 -11.63 -3.69
N ASN A 191 -16.40 -11.04 -2.90
CA ASN A 191 -16.51 -11.05 -1.44
C ASN A 191 -17.64 -10.14 -0.96
N LYS A 192 -17.97 -9.10 -1.74
CA LYS A 192 -18.98 -8.09 -1.42
C LYS A 192 -19.75 -7.64 -2.66
N THR A 193 -21.00 -7.27 -2.47
CA THR A 193 -21.77 -6.57 -3.49
C THR A 193 -21.42 -5.08 -3.51
N VAL A 194 -21.89 -4.37 -4.54
CA VAL A 194 -21.78 -2.90 -4.62
C VAL A 194 -22.47 -2.24 -3.43
N ASP A 195 -23.59 -2.78 -2.94
CA ASP A 195 -24.36 -2.20 -1.84
C ASP A 195 -23.65 -2.41 -0.50
N ASP A 196 -23.06 -3.59 -0.26
CA ASP A 196 -22.23 -3.85 0.93
C ASP A 196 -21.06 -2.87 1.00
N VAL A 197 -20.37 -2.64 -0.12
CA VAL A 197 -19.28 -1.66 -0.19
C VAL A 197 -19.82 -0.23 0.02
N ALA A 198 -20.97 0.13 -0.53
CA ALA A 198 -21.54 1.46 -0.32
C ALA A 198 -21.84 1.71 1.17
N GLU A 199 -22.42 0.72 1.85
CA GLU A 199 -22.70 0.74 3.29
C GLU A 199 -21.41 0.92 4.11
N GLU A 200 -20.37 0.13 3.84
CA GLU A 200 -19.10 0.22 4.59
C GLU A 200 -18.40 1.57 4.42
N TYR A 201 -18.52 2.19 3.24
CA TYR A 201 -17.98 3.53 3.00
C TYR A 201 -18.88 4.63 3.57
N GLY A 202 -20.09 4.31 4.01
CA GLY A 202 -21.09 5.25 4.51
C GLY A 202 -21.61 6.19 3.42
N VAL A 203 -21.80 5.68 2.20
CA VAL A 203 -22.24 6.46 1.03
C VAL A 203 -23.37 5.75 0.29
N GLU A 204 -24.15 6.53 -0.46
CA GLU A 204 -25.15 5.97 -1.37
C GLU A 204 -24.50 5.21 -2.53
N ARG A 205 -25.16 4.15 -3.03
CA ARG A 205 -24.73 3.38 -4.22
C ARG A 205 -24.39 4.29 -5.40
N TYR A 206 -25.25 5.28 -5.66
CA TYR A 206 -25.02 6.25 -6.73
C TYR A 206 -23.71 7.02 -6.55
N TYR A 207 -23.38 7.42 -5.33
CA TYR A 207 -22.16 8.15 -5.02
C TYR A 207 -20.92 7.27 -5.19
N LEU A 208 -20.98 6.02 -4.71
CA LEU A 208 -19.90 5.06 -4.88
C LEU A 208 -19.53 4.90 -6.38
N LEU A 209 -20.52 4.60 -7.22
CA LEU A 209 -20.30 4.34 -8.64
C LEU A 209 -19.87 5.60 -9.42
N ASN A 210 -20.55 6.74 -9.20
CA ASN A 210 -20.36 7.93 -10.04
C ASN A 210 -19.28 8.90 -9.54
N ARG A 211 -18.85 8.78 -8.28
CA ARG A 211 -17.83 9.66 -7.69
C ARG A 211 -16.58 8.91 -7.28
N MET A 212 -16.71 7.81 -6.52
CA MET A 212 -15.56 7.08 -6.01
C MET A 212 -14.92 6.19 -7.08
N PHE A 213 -15.73 5.41 -7.79
CA PHE A 213 -15.28 4.56 -8.90
C PHE A 213 -15.39 5.26 -10.24
N LYS A 214 -15.38 6.60 -10.25
CA LYS A 214 -15.49 7.38 -11.48
C LYS A 214 -14.38 6.99 -12.45
N GLY A 215 -14.76 6.48 -13.63
CA GLY A 215 -13.83 6.04 -14.66
C GLY A 215 -13.29 4.62 -14.46
N MET A 216 -13.84 3.86 -13.50
CA MET A 216 -13.57 2.43 -13.32
C MET A 216 -14.84 1.64 -13.69
N SER A 217 -14.75 0.81 -14.72
CA SER A 217 -15.75 -0.24 -14.98
C SER A 217 -15.64 -1.30 -13.87
N ILE A 218 -16.78 -1.66 -13.25
CA ILE A 218 -16.82 -2.84 -12.38
C ILE A 218 -16.57 -4.05 -13.26
N GLU A 219 -15.48 -4.75 -12.94
CA GLU A 219 -15.04 -5.98 -13.57
C GLU A 219 -14.95 -7.04 -12.49
N TYR A 220 -15.12 -8.30 -12.87
CA TYR A 220 -15.04 -9.43 -11.96
C TYR A 220 -13.91 -10.35 -12.36
N ASP A 221 -13.34 -11.05 -11.39
CA ASP A 221 -12.31 -12.04 -11.69
C ASP A 221 -12.91 -13.12 -12.60
N ARG A 222 -12.26 -13.35 -13.74
CA ARG A 222 -12.79 -14.24 -14.77
C ARG A 222 -12.93 -15.67 -14.28
N LYS A 223 -11.97 -16.15 -13.48
CA LYS A 223 -12.03 -17.53 -12.94
C LYS A 223 -13.22 -17.68 -12.01
N LEU A 224 -13.46 -16.67 -11.16
CA LEU A 224 -14.64 -16.65 -10.31
C LEU A 224 -15.94 -16.61 -11.13
N LEU A 225 -16.01 -15.83 -12.21
CA LEU A 225 -17.19 -15.82 -13.09
C LEU A 225 -17.45 -17.19 -13.72
N GLU A 226 -16.41 -17.84 -14.23
CA GLU A 226 -16.49 -19.17 -14.84
C GLU A 226 -16.88 -20.23 -13.79
N GLU A 227 -16.33 -20.16 -12.57
CA GLU A 227 -16.71 -21.01 -11.43
C GLU A 227 -18.20 -20.85 -11.08
N VAL A 228 -18.67 -19.63 -10.88
CA VAL A 228 -20.09 -19.34 -10.54
C VAL A 228 -21.02 -19.75 -11.69
N ALA A 229 -20.59 -19.56 -12.94
CA ALA A 229 -21.33 -19.99 -14.12
C ALA A 229 -21.30 -21.51 -14.35
N SER A 230 -20.54 -22.27 -13.53
CA SER A 230 -20.32 -23.72 -13.70
C SER A 230 -19.74 -24.08 -15.08
N ILE A 231 -18.87 -23.22 -15.63
CA ILE A 231 -18.15 -23.46 -16.88
C ILE A 231 -16.81 -24.11 -16.53
N SER A 232 -16.68 -25.40 -16.79
CA SER A 232 -15.40 -26.10 -16.67
C SER A 232 -14.42 -25.62 -17.75
N GLU A 233 -13.19 -25.26 -17.37
CA GLU A 233 -12.08 -25.02 -18.30
C GLU A 233 -11.94 -26.25 -19.25
N GLY A 234 -12.48 -26.14 -20.48
CA GLY A 234 -12.45 -27.23 -21.47
C GLY A 234 -13.77 -27.59 -22.15
N GLY A 235 -14.90 -26.97 -21.79
CA GLY A 235 -16.16 -27.17 -22.50
C GLY A 235 -16.19 -26.43 -23.85
N VAL A 236 -15.74 -27.08 -24.92
CA VAL A 236 -15.97 -26.60 -26.29
C VAL A 236 -17.48 -26.56 -26.55
N LEU A 237 -18.05 -25.36 -26.59
CA LEU A 237 -19.39 -25.13 -27.13
C LEU A 237 -19.34 -25.39 -28.63
N TYR A 238 -19.82 -26.56 -29.06
CA TYR A 238 -20.31 -26.72 -30.43
C TYR A 238 -21.63 -25.94 -30.51
N VAL A 239 -21.62 -24.84 -31.26
CA VAL A 239 -22.84 -24.20 -31.79
C VAL A 239 -23.22 -24.90 -33.08
#